data_AF-V9KHT7-F1
#
_entry.id   AF-V9KHT7-F1
#
_cell.length_a   1.000
_cell.length_b   1.000
_cell.length_c   1.000
_cell.angle_alpha   90.00
_cell.angle_beta   90.00
_cell.angle_gamma   90.00
#
_symmetry.space_group_name_H-M   'P 1'
#
loop_
_entity.id
_entity.type
_entity.pdbx_description
1 polymer ?
#
loop_
_entity_poly.entity_id
_entity_poly.type
_entity_poly.pdbx_seq_one_letter_code
_entity_poly.pdbx_strand_id
1 'polypeptide(L)'
;MTPSCKCRLKHLINLMNFLAIYSILWVPRGDVTEHTLQHYLQGRNASEQIGMIQRVVQYNATVPAECRITISVEIEKPRQDLFSLFGHGDVVFVSKDVAGHLGYKSAPEAVKKLYSLVKPGAYLICAWAEKGADAWGPNGAVHSDAFPPENLVDTLGAGDTFNAAVLFSLSTGKCIQEALTFGCQIAGKKCGILGYDGIV
;
A
#
# COMPACT_ATOMS: atom_id res chain seq x y z
N MET A 1 10.31 -11.46 13.85
CA MET A 1 10.99 -11.04 12.60
C MET A 1 12.50 -11.16 12.77
N THR A 2 13.21 -11.61 11.74
CA THR A 2 14.69 -11.65 11.72
C THR A 2 15.28 -10.23 11.55
N PRO A 3 16.56 -9.98 11.89
CA PRO A 3 17.20 -8.67 11.73
C PRO A 3 17.16 -8.13 10.28
N SER A 4 17.37 -9.00 9.29
CA SER A 4 17.28 -8.65 7.86
C SER A 4 15.87 -8.19 7.47
N CYS A 5 14.83 -8.88 7.97
CA CYS A 5 13.44 -8.47 7.76
C CYS A 5 13.10 -7.12 8.40
N LYS A 6 13.62 -6.83 9.61
CA LYS A 6 13.44 -5.52 10.26
C LYS A 6 14.06 -4.39 9.46
N CYS A 7 15.27 -4.60 8.92
CA CYS A 7 15.96 -3.61 8.09
C CYS A 7 15.20 -3.32 6.80
N ARG A 8 14.67 -4.35 6.12
CA ARG A 8 13.85 -4.18 4.91
C ARG A 8 12.56 -3.41 5.17
N LEU A 9 11.83 -3.73 6.25
CA LEU A 9 10.60 -3.01 6.59
C LEU A 9 10.88 -1.54 6.94
N LYS A 10 11.93 -1.27 7.74
CA LYS A 10 12.33 0.10 8.07
C LYS A 10 12.70 0.90 6.81
N HIS A 11 13.43 0.28 5.86
CA HIS A 11 13.75 0.91 4.59
C HIS A 11 12.49 1.25 3.78
N LEU A 12 11.52 0.33 3.72
CA LEU A 12 10.26 0.54 3.00
C LEU A 12 9.43 1.68 3.62
N ILE A 13 9.31 1.72 4.95
CA ILE A 13 8.62 2.80 5.69
C ILE A 13 9.28 4.15 5.41
N ASN A 14 10.61 4.22 5.47
CA ASN A 14 11.34 5.45 5.17
C ASN A 14 11.14 5.90 3.71
N LEU A 15 11.09 4.95 2.77
CA LEU A 15 10.84 5.22 1.35
C LEU A 15 9.46 5.86 1.15
N MET A 16 8.42 5.33 1.81
CA MET A 16 7.06 5.88 1.70
C MET A 16 6.96 7.31 2.26
N ASN A 17 7.56 7.55 3.42
CA ASN A 17 7.53 8.87 4.06
C ASN A 17 8.37 9.94 3.32
N PHE A 18 9.53 9.57 2.77
CA PHE A 18 10.46 10.56 2.20
C PHE A 18 10.04 11.03 0.80
N LEU A 19 9.24 10.24 0.09
CA LEU A 19 9.06 10.44 -1.34
C LEU A 19 7.62 10.78 -1.76
N ALA A 20 6.63 10.81 -0.85
CA ALA A 20 5.22 11.06 -1.21
C ALA A 20 4.81 10.26 -2.46
N ILE A 21 5.14 8.96 -2.44
CA ILE A 21 5.10 8.11 -3.64
C ILE A 21 3.66 7.68 -3.91
N TYR A 22 3.08 8.22 -4.96
CA TYR A 22 1.72 7.89 -5.42
C TYR A 22 1.59 6.50 -6.07
N SER A 23 2.69 5.77 -6.30
CA SER A 23 2.67 4.40 -6.83
C SER A 23 3.94 3.66 -6.46
N ILE A 24 3.86 2.54 -5.75
CA ILE A 24 5.03 1.73 -5.38
C ILE A 24 5.08 0.50 -6.27
N LEU A 25 6.21 0.33 -6.94
CA LEU A 25 6.50 -0.82 -7.78
C LEU A 25 7.35 -1.82 -7.00
N TRP A 26 6.97 -3.11 -6.98
CA TRP A 26 7.62 -4.12 -6.16
C TRP A 26 7.91 -5.43 -6.91
N VAL A 27 9.08 -6.04 -6.72
CA VAL A 27 9.56 -7.24 -7.45
C VAL A 27 9.45 -8.49 -6.57
N PRO A 28 8.83 -9.60 -7.03
CA PRO A 28 8.79 -10.85 -6.29
C PRO A 28 10.09 -11.65 -6.32
N ARG A 29 10.07 -12.66 -5.46
CA ARG A 29 11.19 -13.41 -4.89
C ARG A 29 12.13 -14.04 -5.92
N GLY A 30 13.38 -13.64 -5.86
CA GLY A 30 14.52 -14.26 -6.53
C GLY A 30 15.71 -13.31 -6.45
N ASP A 31 16.93 -13.81 -6.57
CA ASP A 31 18.15 -13.01 -6.70
C ASP A 31 18.11 -12.18 -8.00
N VAL A 32 17.25 -11.18 -8.02
CA VAL A 32 17.39 -10.06 -8.93
C VAL A 32 18.39 -9.17 -8.22
N THR A 33 19.61 -9.18 -8.75
CA THR A 33 20.76 -8.34 -8.38
C THR A 33 20.35 -7.12 -7.58
N GLU A 34 21.06 -6.90 -6.48
CA GLU A 34 20.98 -5.82 -5.47
C GLU A 34 20.76 -4.38 -6.01
N HIS A 35 20.77 -4.20 -7.32
CA HIS A 35 20.60 -2.97 -8.07
C HIS A 35 19.26 -2.78 -8.81
N THR A 36 18.34 -3.75 -8.89
CA THR A 36 17.31 -3.66 -9.96
C THR A 36 15.99 -2.96 -9.60
N LEU A 37 15.68 -2.64 -8.34
CA LEU A 37 14.50 -1.80 -8.06
C LEU A 37 14.69 -0.87 -6.85
N GLN A 38 15.47 0.17 -7.05
CA GLN A 38 15.39 1.39 -6.26
C GLN A 38 14.92 2.52 -7.16
N HIS A 39 13.84 3.18 -6.75
CA HIS A 39 13.34 4.46 -7.25
C HIS A 39 12.92 4.51 -8.73
N TYR A 40 11.62 4.58 -9.05
CA TYR A 40 11.23 5.26 -10.30
C TYR A 40 9.85 5.94 -10.35
N LEU A 41 9.10 6.04 -9.25
CA LEU A 41 7.75 6.62 -9.32
C LEU A 41 7.65 7.94 -8.55
N GLN A 42 8.48 8.92 -8.93
CA GLN A 42 8.29 10.33 -8.54
C GLN A 42 7.34 11.06 -9.50
N GLY A 43 6.25 10.41 -9.92
CA GLY A 43 5.23 11.10 -10.71
C GLY A 43 4.41 12.02 -9.80
N ARG A 44 4.42 13.33 -10.04
CA ARG A 44 3.55 14.27 -9.30
C ARG A 44 2.15 14.38 -9.91
N ASN A 45 2.00 13.94 -11.17
CA ASN A 45 0.77 13.93 -11.95
C ASN A 45 0.42 12.50 -12.41
N ALA A 46 -0.88 12.24 -12.65
CA ALA A 46 -1.37 10.91 -12.99
C ALA A 46 -0.85 10.38 -14.34
N SER A 47 -0.67 11.25 -15.34
CA SER A 47 -0.26 10.84 -16.68
C SER A 47 1.15 10.25 -16.72
N GLU A 48 2.11 10.85 -16.00
CA GLU A 48 3.46 10.31 -15.89
C GLU A 48 3.47 8.96 -15.17
N GLN A 49 2.70 8.84 -14.08
CA GLN A 49 2.58 7.58 -13.34
C GLN A 49 2.01 6.46 -14.20
N ILE A 50 0.98 6.74 -15.00
CA ILE A 50 0.41 5.76 -15.94
C ILE A 50 1.47 5.33 -16.96
N GLY A 51 2.23 6.27 -17.55
CA GLY A 51 3.30 5.94 -18.48
C GLY A 51 4.38 5.06 -17.85
N MET A 52 4.71 5.29 -16.58
CA MET A 52 5.65 4.43 -15.85
C MET A 52 5.06 3.04 -15.58
N ILE A 53 3.81 2.95 -15.14
CA ILE A 53 3.12 1.67 -14.92
C ILE A 53 3.05 0.87 -16.24
N GLN A 54 2.78 1.51 -17.37
CA GLN A 54 2.76 0.88 -18.68
C GLN A 54 4.10 0.22 -19.05
N ARG A 55 5.24 0.87 -18.74
CA ARG A 55 6.57 0.25 -18.96
C ARG A 55 6.74 -1.03 -18.15
N VAL A 56 6.19 -1.07 -16.94
CA VAL A 56 6.28 -2.26 -16.09
C VAL A 56 5.33 -3.35 -16.58
N VAL A 57 4.14 -2.98 -17.04
CA VAL A 57 3.22 -3.92 -17.68
C VAL A 57 3.87 -4.55 -18.93
N GLN A 58 4.57 -3.75 -19.74
CA GLN A 58 5.34 -4.24 -20.90
C GLN A 58 6.46 -5.20 -20.47
N TYR A 59 7.22 -4.85 -19.43
CA TYR A 59 8.24 -5.75 -18.87
C TYR A 59 7.65 -7.05 -18.33
N ASN A 60 6.54 -6.98 -17.58
CA ASN A 60 5.86 -8.15 -17.04
C ASN A 60 5.34 -9.11 -18.11
N ALA A 61 5.09 -8.61 -19.32
CA ALA A 61 4.69 -9.42 -20.47
C ALA A 61 5.86 -10.21 -21.09
N THR A 62 7.11 -9.79 -20.87
CA THR A 62 8.32 -10.45 -21.42
C THR A 62 8.96 -11.45 -20.46
N VAL A 63 8.54 -11.47 -19.19
CA VAL A 63 9.12 -12.33 -18.14
C VAL A 63 8.14 -13.39 -17.62
N PRO A 64 8.64 -14.53 -17.12
CA PRO A 64 7.84 -15.52 -16.41
C PRO A 64 7.09 -14.95 -15.20
N ALA A 65 6.01 -15.60 -14.76
CA ALA A 65 5.13 -15.09 -13.71
C ALA A 65 5.86 -14.84 -12.38
N GLU A 66 6.82 -15.69 -12.04
CA GLU A 66 7.70 -15.61 -10.88
C GLU A 66 8.64 -14.40 -10.88
N CYS A 67 8.90 -13.81 -12.06
CA CYS A 67 9.75 -12.64 -12.24
C CYS A 67 8.95 -11.35 -12.44
N ARG A 68 7.61 -11.43 -12.47
CA ARG A 68 6.74 -10.27 -12.74
C ARG A 68 6.68 -9.33 -11.56
N ILE A 69 6.83 -8.05 -11.82
CA ILE A 69 6.77 -6.99 -10.84
C ILE A 69 5.31 -6.74 -10.42
N THR A 70 5.02 -6.82 -9.13
CA THR A 70 3.75 -6.39 -8.54
C THR A 70 3.68 -4.87 -8.48
N ILE A 71 2.55 -4.31 -8.88
CA ILE A 71 2.33 -2.87 -8.93
C ILE A 71 1.38 -2.49 -7.81
N SER A 72 1.76 -1.52 -6.99
CA SER A 72 0.84 -0.91 -6.03
C SER A 72 0.68 0.59 -6.29
N VAL A 73 -0.51 1.11 -6.00
CA VAL A 73 -0.87 2.51 -6.25
C VAL A 73 -1.53 3.06 -5.01
N GLU A 74 -1.20 4.30 -4.64
CA GLU A 74 -1.87 5.03 -3.58
C GLU A 74 -2.61 6.25 -4.14
N ILE A 75 -3.88 6.37 -3.77
CA ILE A 75 -4.76 7.50 -4.09
C ILE A 75 -5.07 8.20 -2.77
N GLU A 76 -4.19 9.10 -2.37
CA GLU A 76 -4.26 9.79 -1.07
C GLU A 76 -5.02 11.12 -1.13
N LYS A 77 -4.89 11.88 -2.25
CA LYS A 77 -5.57 13.17 -2.42
C LYS A 77 -6.85 13.04 -3.24
N PRO A 78 -7.92 13.80 -2.91
CA PRO A 78 -9.17 13.83 -3.67
C PRO A 78 -9.03 14.66 -4.96
N ARG A 79 -8.12 14.24 -5.85
CA ARG A 79 -7.92 14.84 -7.16
C ARG A 79 -8.40 13.87 -8.24
N GLN A 80 -9.27 14.35 -9.13
CA GLN A 80 -9.93 13.51 -10.13
C GLN A 80 -8.94 12.86 -11.11
N ASP A 81 -7.81 13.51 -11.40
CA ASP A 81 -6.77 12.95 -12.27
C ASP A 81 -6.19 11.65 -11.69
N LEU A 82 -6.05 11.55 -10.36
CA LEU A 82 -5.54 10.35 -9.69
C LEU A 82 -6.50 9.15 -9.76
N PHE A 83 -7.79 9.36 -10.01
CA PHE A 83 -8.75 8.25 -10.07
C PHE A 83 -8.54 7.35 -11.30
N SER A 84 -7.83 7.85 -12.32
CA SER A 84 -7.38 7.01 -13.43
C SER A 84 -6.45 5.86 -12.98
N LEU A 85 -5.79 6.00 -11.82
CA LEU A 85 -4.83 5.03 -11.30
C LEU A 85 -5.48 3.79 -10.67
N PHE A 86 -6.77 3.82 -10.33
CA PHE A 86 -7.48 2.66 -9.76
C PHE A 86 -7.30 1.40 -10.63
N GLY A 87 -7.33 1.55 -11.95
CA GLY A 87 -7.27 0.45 -12.91
C GLY A 87 -5.88 -0.13 -13.17
N HIS A 88 -4.83 0.35 -12.49
CA HIS A 88 -3.44 0.02 -12.84
C HIS A 88 -2.69 -0.81 -11.79
N GLY A 89 -3.05 -0.71 -10.50
CA GLY A 89 -2.39 -1.46 -9.42
C GLY A 89 -2.91 -2.89 -9.24
N ASP A 90 -2.03 -3.81 -8.87
CA ASP A 90 -2.36 -5.12 -8.26
C ASP A 90 -2.82 -4.95 -6.81
N VAL A 91 -2.29 -3.94 -6.11
CA VAL A 91 -2.72 -3.51 -4.78
C VAL A 91 -2.97 -2.00 -4.80
N VAL A 92 -4.19 -1.58 -4.58
CA VAL A 92 -4.59 -0.16 -4.61
C VAL A 92 -4.94 0.28 -3.19
N PHE A 93 -4.31 1.33 -2.71
CA PHE A 93 -4.65 2.00 -1.47
C PHE A 93 -5.47 3.25 -1.77
N VAL A 94 -6.62 3.40 -1.12
CA VAL A 94 -7.44 4.62 -1.17
C VAL A 94 -7.56 5.20 0.23
N SER A 95 -7.27 6.49 0.38
CA SER A 95 -7.33 7.15 1.69
C SER A 95 -8.77 7.36 2.16
N LYS A 96 -8.93 7.50 3.49
CA LYS A 96 -10.16 7.95 4.13
C LYS A 96 -10.65 9.29 3.58
N ASP A 97 -9.73 10.21 3.25
CA ASP A 97 -10.08 11.54 2.74
C ASP A 97 -10.65 11.47 1.32
N VAL A 98 -10.08 10.63 0.45
CA VAL A 98 -10.63 10.38 -0.89
C VAL A 98 -11.99 9.70 -0.80
N ALA A 99 -12.11 8.67 0.04
CA ALA A 99 -13.39 7.99 0.24
C ALA A 99 -14.47 8.94 0.78
N GLY A 100 -14.13 9.80 1.74
CA GLY A 100 -15.02 10.83 2.27
C GLY A 100 -15.42 11.88 1.23
N HIS A 101 -14.47 12.33 0.40
CA HIS A 101 -14.75 13.25 -0.70
C HIS A 101 -15.73 12.67 -1.73
N LEU A 102 -15.67 11.35 -1.97
CA LEU A 102 -16.60 10.63 -2.84
C LEU A 102 -17.94 10.30 -2.16
N GLY A 103 -18.13 10.72 -0.90
CA GLY A 103 -19.39 10.58 -0.16
C GLY A 103 -19.54 9.29 0.64
N TYR A 104 -18.51 8.44 0.71
CA TYR A 104 -18.55 7.21 1.51
C TYR A 104 -18.30 7.49 2.99
N LYS A 105 -19.01 6.79 3.86
CA LYS A 105 -18.98 7.03 5.32
C LYS A 105 -18.14 6.01 6.09
N SER A 106 -17.69 4.96 5.42
CA SER A 106 -16.92 3.87 6.03
C SER A 106 -16.00 3.19 5.02
N ALA A 107 -14.91 2.58 5.50
CA ALA A 107 -14.01 1.78 4.66
C ALA A 107 -14.70 0.59 3.96
N PRO A 108 -15.55 -0.22 4.63
CA PRO A 108 -16.26 -1.32 3.96
C PRO A 108 -17.14 -0.84 2.79
N GLU A 109 -17.81 0.29 2.97
CA GLU A 109 -18.62 0.90 1.91
C GLU A 109 -17.73 1.38 0.75
N ALA A 110 -16.64 2.09 1.06
CA ALA A 110 -15.72 2.63 0.08
C ALA A 110 -15.09 1.53 -0.76
N VAL A 111 -14.49 0.50 -0.13
CA VAL A 111 -13.84 -0.59 -0.88
C VAL A 111 -14.86 -1.36 -1.72
N LYS A 112 -16.07 -1.62 -1.21
CA LYS A 112 -17.11 -2.31 -1.97
C LYS A 112 -17.57 -1.53 -3.20
N LYS A 113 -17.73 -0.22 -3.08
CA LYS A 113 -18.23 0.65 -4.17
C LYS A 113 -17.16 0.98 -5.20
N LEU A 114 -15.92 1.17 -4.76
CA LEU A 114 -14.80 1.52 -5.63
C LEU A 114 -14.14 0.32 -6.29
N TYR A 115 -14.41 -0.91 -5.84
CA TYR A 115 -13.81 -2.12 -6.42
C TYR A 115 -14.11 -2.30 -7.91
N SER A 116 -15.22 -1.75 -8.44
CA SER A 116 -15.49 -1.79 -9.88
C SER A 116 -14.49 -0.99 -10.72
N LEU A 117 -13.71 -0.09 -10.10
CA LEU A 117 -12.71 0.73 -10.77
C LEU A 117 -11.33 0.04 -10.82
N VAL A 118 -11.10 -1.01 -10.01
CA VAL A 118 -9.81 -1.70 -9.99
C VAL A 118 -9.76 -2.80 -11.05
N LYS A 119 -8.55 -3.16 -11.47
CA LYS A 119 -8.37 -4.22 -12.47
C LYS A 119 -8.75 -5.60 -11.90
N PRO A 120 -9.17 -6.55 -12.77
CA PRO A 120 -9.48 -7.91 -12.33
C PRO A 120 -8.30 -8.57 -11.61
N GLY A 121 -8.58 -9.23 -10.48
CA GLY A 121 -7.56 -9.90 -9.68
C GLY A 121 -6.84 -9.03 -8.65
N ALA A 122 -7.02 -7.70 -8.67
CA ALA A 122 -6.38 -6.78 -7.75
C ALA A 122 -7.07 -6.73 -6.36
N TYR A 123 -6.37 -6.15 -5.39
CA TYR A 123 -6.91 -5.80 -4.09
C TYR A 123 -7.07 -4.29 -3.97
N LEU A 124 -8.21 -3.84 -3.43
CA LEU A 124 -8.45 -2.46 -3.02
C LEU A 124 -8.47 -2.40 -1.49
N ILE A 125 -7.69 -1.51 -0.90
CA ILE A 125 -7.49 -1.38 0.53
C ILE A 125 -7.82 0.05 0.97
N CYS A 126 -8.57 0.20 2.06
CA CYS A 126 -8.87 1.49 2.66
C CYS A 126 -8.66 1.43 4.17
N ALA A 127 -7.64 2.14 4.65
CA ALA A 127 -7.44 2.37 6.07
C ALA A 127 -8.34 3.49 6.58
N TRP A 128 -8.91 3.32 7.77
CA TRP A 128 -9.89 4.21 8.37
C TRP A 128 -9.50 4.63 9.79
N ALA A 129 -8.21 4.90 9.99
CA ALA A 129 -7.62 5.36 11.25
C ALA A 129 -7.97 4.43 12.42
N GLU A 130 -8.63 4.94 13.46
CA GLU A 130 -8.97 4.20 14.68
C GLU A 130 -9.92 3.01 14.45
N LYS A 131 -10.60 2.97 13.30
CA LYS A 131 -11.48 1.85 12.92
C LYS A 131 -10.75 0.72 12.20
N GLY A 132 -9.44 0.82 12.04
CA GLY A 132 -8.64 -0.20 11.37
C GLY A 132 -8.65 -0.02 9.86
N ALA A 133 -8.73 -1.11 9.12
CA ALA A 133 -8.69 -1.10 7.66
C ALA A 133 -9.56 -2.22 7.07
N ASP A 134 -10.06 -1.97 5.86
CA ASP A 134 -10.81 -2.94 5.08
C ASP A 134 -10.14 -3.13 3.72
N ALA A 135 -10.27 -4.32 3.16
CA ALA A 135 -9.92 -4.58 1.78
C ALA A 135 -11.01 -5.36 1.05
N TRP A 136 -11.09 -5.16 -0.25
CA TRP A 136 -11.90 -5.94 -1.17
C TRP A 136 -11.00 -6.54 -2.24
N GLY A 137 -11.17 -7.83 -2.52
CA GLY A 137 -10.38 -8.54 -3.52
C GLY A 137 -11.16 -9.66 -4.19
N PRO A 138 -10.46 -10.55 -4.92
CA PRO A 138 -11.10 -11.62 -5.69
C PRO A 138 -11.93 -12.58 -4.84
N ASN A 139 -11.55 -12.75 -3.57
CA ASN A 139 -12.20 -13.65 -2.61
C ASN A 139 -13.21 -12.93 -1.69
N GLY A 140 -13.52 -11.65 -1.95
CA GLY A 140 -14.46 -10.85 -1.16
C GLY A 140 -13.79 -9.86 -0.22
N ALA A 141 -14.53 -9.46 0.82
CA ALA A 141 -14.12 -8.46 1.79
C ALA A 141 -13.32 -9.04 2.95
N VAL A 142 -12.34 -8.28 3.45
CA VAL A 142 -11.58 -8.57 4.67
C VAL A 142 -11.47 -7.31 5.51
N HIS A 143 -11.40 -7.49 6.84
CA HIS A 143 -11.32 -6.40 7.80
C HIS A 143 -10.23 -6.70 8.85
N SER A 144 -9.58 -5.67 9.34
CA SER A 144 -8.77 -5.71 10.56
C SER A 144 -9.05 -4.48 11.40
N ASP A 145 -9.28 -4.69 12.70
CA ASP A 145 -9.31 -3.61 13.67
C ASP A 145 -7.96 -2.87 13.73
N ALA A 146 -8.00 -1.64 14.25
CA ALA A 146 -6.79 -0.91 14.62
C ALA A 146 -6.18 -1.48 15.91
N PHE A 147 -4.88 -1.29 16.08
CA PHE A 147 -4.16 -1.66 17.30
C PHE A 147 -3.62 -0.39 17.97
N PRO A 148 -4.49 0.43 18.60
CA PRO A 148 -4.07 1.70 19.18
C PRO A 148 -3.02 1.49 20.28
N PRO A 149 -2.01 2.37 20.38
CA PRO A 149 -1.06 2.32 21.48
C PRO A 149 -1.73 2.74 22.79
N GLU A 150 -1.15 2.38 23.94
CA GLU A 150 -1.64 2.85 25.25
C GLU A 150 -1.61 4.37 25.35
N ASN A 151 -0.55 4.99 24.81
CA ASN A 151 -0.38 6.43 24.75
C ASN A 151 -0.21 6.86 23.29
N LEU A 152 -1.10 7.73 22.81
CA LEU A 152 -0.98 8.32 21.49
C LEU A 152 0.05 9.44 21.51
N VAL A 153 1.16 9.29 20.77
CA VAL A 153 2.29 10.22 20.79
C VAL A 153 2.39 10.99 19.47
N ASP A 154 2.40 10.30 18.33
CA ASP A 154 2.59 10.92 17.02
C ASP A 154 1.94 10.09 15.91
N THR A 155 0.96 10.66 15.19
CA THR A 155 0.25 10.00 14.09
C THR A 155 0.84 10.27 12.70
N LEU A 156 1.83 11.15 12.57
CA LEU A 156 2.39 11.56 11.28
C LEU A 156 3.03 10.37 10.53
N GLY A 157 2.59 10.05 9.33
CA GLY A 157 3.13 8.90 8.59
C GLY A 157 2.63 7.53 9.07
N ALA A 158 1.57 7.47 9.90
CA ALA A 158 0.92 6.21 10.26
C ALA A 158 0.29 5.52 9.03
N GLY A 159 -0.26 6.29 8.08
CA GLY A 159 -0.78 5.79 6.80
C GLY A 159 0.32 5.19 5.92
N ASP A 160 1.44 5.91 5.76
CA ASP A 160 2.62 5.40 5.04
C ASP A 160 3.17 4.13 5.68
N THR A 161 3.21 4.10 7.01
CA THR A 161 3.64 2.93 7.78
C THR A 161 2.70 1.73 7.56
N PHE A 162 1.39 1.96 7.54
CA PHE A 162 0.40 0.94 7.23
C PHE A 162 0.61 0.37 5.82
N ASN A 163 0.67 1.22 4.79
CA ASN A 163 0.86 0.80 3.41
C ASN A 163 2.16 -0.02 3.25
N ALA A 164 3.26 0.46 3.85
CA ALA A 164 4.55 -0.23 3.80
C ALA A 164 4.50 -1.61 4.46
N ALA A 165 3.87 -1.71 5.62
CA ALA A 165 3.72 -2.96 6.35
C ALA A 165 2.83 -3.97 5.60
N VAL A 166 1.73 -3.51 4.98
CA VAL A 166 0.88 -4.36 4.12
C VAL A 166 1.69 -4.91 2.95
N LEU A 167 2.37 -4.05 2.19
CA LEU A 167 3.18 -4.46 1.04
C LEU A 167 4.31 -5.41 1.45
N PHE A 168 4.97 -5.14 2.57
CA PHE A 168 5.97 -6.04 3.13
C PHE A 168 5.37 -7.41 3.48
N SER A 169 4.22 -7.46 4.15
CA SER A 169 3.60 -8.74 4.50
C SER A 169 3.23 -9.55 3.26
N LEU A 170 2.57 -8.92 2.27
CA LEU A 170 2.25 -9.54 0.98
C LEU A 170 3.51 -10.05 0.25
N SER A 171 4.62 -9.29 0.30
CA SER A 171 5.89 -9.71 -0.30
C SER A 171 6.45 -11.01 0.28
N THR A 172 6.19 -11.25 1.56
CA THR A 172 6.56 -12.49 2.26
C THR A 172 5.57 -13.63 2.03
N GLY A 173 4.60 -13.44 1.12
CA GLY A 173 3.59 -14.42 0.69
C GLY A 173 2.50 -14.66 1.72
N LYS A 174 2.30 -13.70 2.61
CA LYS A 174 1.17 -13.68 3.52
C LYS A 174 -0.11 -13.39 2.76
N CYS A 175 -1.23 -13.92 3.25
CA CYS A 175 -2.52 -13.63 2.63
C CYS A 175 -2.96 -12.18 2.97
N ILE A 176 -3.96 -11.67 2.25
CA ILE A 176 -4.43 -10.29 2.44
C ILE A 176 -4.90 -10.02 3.88
N GLN A 177 -5.54 -10.99 4.53
CA GLN A 177 -5.99 -10.86 5.93
C GLN A 177 -4.80 -10.68 6.89
N GLU A 178 -3.77 -11.51 6.74
CA GLU A 178 -2.54 -11.41 7.54
C GLU A 178 -1.81 -10.08 7.26
N ALA A 179 -1.78 -9.64 6.00
CA ALA A 179 -1.16 -8.38 5.61
C ALA A 179 -1.88 -7.16 6.17
N LEU A 180 -3.20 -7.14 6.13
CA LEU A 180 -4.03 -6.07 6.67
C LEU A 180 -3.86 -5.94 8.18
N THR A 181 -3.89 -7.08 8.87
CA THR A 181 -3.68 -7.16 10.33
C THR A 181 -2.29 -6.66 10.71
N PHE A 182 -1.26 -7.11 9.99
CA PHE A 182 0.11 -6.65 10.21
C PHE A 182 0.26 -5.15 9.95
N GLY A 183 -0.37 -4.62 8.89
CA GLY A 183 -0.44 -3.19 8.61
C GLY A 183 -0.97 -2.39 9.79
N CYS A 184 -2.14 -2.77 10.31
CA CYS A 184 -2.77 -2.10 11.44
C CYS A 184 -1.91 -2.18 12.72
N GLN A 185 -1.22 -3.30 12.98
CA GLN A 185 -0.32 -3.45 14.12
C GLN A 185 0.88 -2.50 14.06
N ILE A 186 1.55 -2.44 12.92
CA ILE A 186 2.75 -1.61 12.75
C ILE A 186 2.40 -0.12 12.78
N ALA A 187 1.29 0.27 12.12
CA ALA A 187 0.80 1.65 12.17
C ALA A 187 0.36 2.05 13.58
N GLY A 188 -0.34 1.17 14.29
CA GLY A 188 -0.72 1.39 15.68
C GLY A 188 0.49 1.58 16.61
N LYS A 189 1.52 0.75 16.46
CA LYS A 189 2.78 0.92 17.19
C LYS A 189 3.49 2.23 16.83
N LYS A 190 3.50 2.62 15.55
CA LYS A 190 4.04 3.91 15.09
C LYS A 190 3.36 5.08 15.79
N CYS A 191 2.05 5.01 15.98
CA CYS A 191 1.28 6.04 16.66
C CYS A 191 1.72 6.29 18.12
N GLY A 192 2.38 5.30 18.75
CA GLY A 192 2.82 5.37 20.15
C GLY A 192 4.25 5.86 20.36
N ILE A 193 4.96 6.23 19.30
CA ILE A 193 6.37 6.67 19.36
C ILE A 193 6.60 7.90 18.51
N LEU A 194 7.63 8.69 18.83
CA LEU A 194 8.04 9.82 18.00
C LEU A 194 8.97 9.33 16.87
N GLY A 195 8.63 9.66 15.61
CA GLY A 195 9.42 9.21 14.46
C GLY A 195 9.29 7.70 14.20
N TYR A 196 10.37 7.07 13.72
CA TYR A 196 10.35 5.67 13.25
C TYR A 196 11.28 4.73 14.03
N ASP A 197 12.06 5.26 14.97
CA ASP A 197 12.97 4.46 15.77
C ASP A 197 12.18 3.71 16.86
N GLY A 198 12.20 2.37 16.79
CA GLY A 198 11.49 1.49 17.72
C GLY A 198 10.24 0.79 17.17
N ILE A 199 9.84 1.06 15.91
CA ILE A 199 8.68 0.39 15.28
C ILE A 199 8.88 -1.13 15.15
N VAL A 200 10.10 -1.60 14.91
CA VAL A 200 10.43 -3.02 14.66
C VAL A 200 11.47 -3.58 15.61
#